data_AF-A0A968T1Y9-F1
#
_entry.id   AF-A0A968T1Y9-F1
#
_cell.length_a   1.000
_cell.length_b   1.000
_cell.length_c   1.000
_cell.angle_alpha   90.00
_cell.angle_beta   90.00
_cell.angle_gamma   90.00
#
_symmetry.space_group_name_H-M   'P 1'
#
loop_
_entity.id
_entity.type
_entity.pdbx_description
1 polymer ?
#
loop_
_entity_poly.entity_id
_entity_poly.type
_entity_poly.pdbx_seq_one_letter_code
_entity_poly.pdbx_strand_id
1 'polypeptide(L)'
;MQKLNIEPHLVTNLGDAFYKKLPVGQAAQELGADLVHYCNDKNGKWAELRALNGHKEPFNVKYFQIGNECWLFDGFRKNERTPELLNHYTQCVETYACAMKKADPSIELIIDGAEGLGIEVMKRCGNLIAFNTFHSYSPWGVSEIKKEDKILDENEYSPKEVWQGLATTPQIDTLTGLSVINDWVLDNVKTPVAMTEWNTNCWFQGKAKKARPENEFLAYGIGAGSYLNAILRRADKIHLANQSMLVGTGWGITGIRVDTTEKTGPPCSPQLWSPDCMPAIAAISLWR
;
A
#
# COMPACT_ATOMS: atom_id res chain seq x y z
N MET A 1 2.59 -11.72 -13.65
CA MET A 1 2.00 -12.53 -12.57
C MET A 1 2.29 -14.02 -12.75
N GLN A 2 1.68 -14.73 -13.71
CA GLN A 2 1.88 -16.19 -13.88
C GLN A 2 3.35 -16.62 -14.06
N LYS A 3 4.13 -15.93 -14.90
CA LYS A 3 5.57 -16.22 -15.09
C LYS A 3 6.39 -16.06 -13.80
N LEU A 4 5.95 -15.22 -12.88
CA LEU A 4 6.63 -14.92 -11.62
C LEU A 4 6.01 -15.71 -10.45
N ASN A 5 4.96 -16.51 -10.69
CA ASN A 5 4.19 -17.20 -9.67
C ASN A 5 3.74 -16.29 -8.51
N ILE A 6 3.25 -15.09 -8.85
CA ILE A 6 2.75 -14.11 -7.87
C ILE A 6 1.25 -13.91 -8.01
N GLU A 7 0.60 -13.80 -6.86
CA GLU A 7 -0.84 -13.57 -6.74
C GLU A 7 -1.18 -12.13 -7.16
N PRO A 8 -2.13 -11.93 -8.09
CA PRO A 8 -2.57 -10.59 -8.46
C PRO A 8 -3.45 -9.96 -7.38
N HIS A 9 -3.19 -8.69 -7.10
CA HIS A 9 -4.06 -7.78 -6.35
C HIS A 9 -4.43 -6.62 -7.29
N LEU A 10 -5.72 -6.49 -7.63
CA LEU A 10 -6.22 -5.48 -8.57
C LEU A 10 -7.06 -4.41 -7.86
N VAL A 11 -6.97 -3.17 -8.31
CA VAL A 11 -7.74 -2.04 -7.75
C VAL A 11 -8.77 -1.58 -8.77
N THR A 12 -10.05 -1.46 -8.37
CA THR A 12 -11.14 -0.96 -9.23
C THR A 12 -11.32 0.55 -9.08
N ASN A 13 -11.66 1.24 -10.17
CA ASN A 13 -11.97 2.66 -10.14
C ASN A 13 -13.35 2.92 -9.51
N LEU A 14 -13.37 3.33 -8.24
CA LEU A 14 -14.58 3.80 -7.55
C LEU A 14 -14.90 5.28 -7.84
N GLY A 15 -13.89 6.05 -8.25
CA GLY A 15 -13.99 7.50 -8.42
C GLY A 15 -15.06 7.90 -9.43
N ASP A 16 -15.23 7.16 -10.53
CA ASP A 16 -16.24 7.50 -11.54
C ASP A 16 -17.67 7.36 -11.03
N ALA A 17 -17.92 6.45 -10.09
CA ALA A 17 -19.20 6.37 -9.37
C ALA A 17 -19.33 7.48 -8.33
N PHE A 18 -18.28 7.70 -7.52
CA PHE A 18 -18.28 8.68 -6.44
C PHE A 18 -18.51 10.11 -6.98
N TYR A 19 -17.78 10.50 -8.03
CA TYR A 19 -17.91 11.80 -8.69
C TYR A 19 -19.08 11.87 -9.68
N LYS A 20 -19.94 10.84 -9.74
CA LYS A 20 -21.13 10.79 -10.60
C LYS A 20 -20.82 10.98 -12.10
N LYS A 21 -19.63 10.57 -12.55
CA LYS A 21 -19.32 10.49 -13.99
C LYS A 21 -20.11 9.38 -14.66
N LEU A 22 -20.41 8.32 -13.90
CA LEU A 22 -21.31 7.25 -14.27
C LEU A 22 -22.36 7.04 -13.18
N PRO A 23 -23.58 6.60 -13.53
CA PRO A 23 -24.52 6.05 -12.56
C PRO A 23 -23.87 4.92 -11.76
N VAL A 24 -24.06 4.91 -10.44
CA VAL A 24 -23.37 3.96 -9.54
C VAL A 24 -23.54 2.49 -9.93
N GLY A 25 -24.73 2.09 -10.39
CA GLY A 25 -24.98 0.72 -10.84
C GLY A 25 -24.26 0.37 -12.14
N GLN A 26 -24.15 1.33 -13.06
CA GLN A 26 -23.38 1.16 -14.30
C GLN A 26 -21.89 1.05 -13.99
N ALA A 27 -21.36 1.94 -13.15
CA ALA A 27 -19.96 1.94 -12.74
C ALA A 27 -19.57 0.64 -12.01
N ALA A 28 -20.43 0.15 -11.10
CA ALA A 28 -20.21 -1.12 -10.39
C ALA A 28 -20.17 -2.33 -11.35
N GLN A 29 -20.99 -2.31 -12.40
CA GLN A 29 -20.97 -3.35 -13.42
C GLN A 29 -19.71 -3.24 -14.27
N GLU A 30 -19.47 -2.10 -14.91
CA GLU A 30 -18.43 -1.92 -15.94
C GLU A 30 -17.01 -1.87 -15.35
N LEU A 31 -16.82 -1.21 -14.20
CA LEU A 31 -15.51 -0.97 -13.59
C LEU A 31 -15.18 -1.95 -12.45
N GLY A 32 -16.16 -2.73 -12.01
CA GLY A 32 -16.02 -3.74 -10.95
C GLY A 32 -16.28 -5.16 -11.47
N ALA A 33 -17.56 -5.50 -11.66
CA ALA A 33 -17.97 -6.88 -11.98
C ALA A 33 -17.43 -7.39 -13.32
N ASP A 34 -17.41 -6.56 -14.35
CA ASP A 34 -16.90 -6.93 -15.67
C ASP A 34 -15.39 -7.21 -15.66
N LEU A 35 -14.62 -6.54 -14.80
CA LEU A 35 -13.22 -6.87 -14.56
C LEU A 35 -13.10 -8.26 -13.90
N VAL A 36 -13.92 -8.56 -12.89
CA VAL A 36 -13.95 -9.88 -12.25
C VAL A 36 -14.29 -10.97 -13.27
N HIS A 37 -15.31 -10.76 -14.11
CA HIS A 37 -15.70 -11.69 -15.17
C HIS A 37 -14.57 -11.88 -16.19
N TYR A 38 -13.95 -10.80 -16.66
CA TYR A 38 -12.80 -10.89 -17.56
C TYR A 38 -11.66 -11.68 -16.94
N CYS A 39 -11.42 -11.53 -15.63
CA CYS A 39 -10.39 -12.26 -14.93
C CYS A 39 -10.72 -13.74 -14.71
N ASN A 40 -11.95 -14.07 -14.33
CA ASN A 40 -12.27 -15.35 -13.68
C ASN A 40 -13.30 -16.22 -14.42
N ASP A 41 -14.09 -15.67 -15.35
CA ASP A 41 -15.11 -16.47 -16.04
C ASP A 41 -14.48 -17.58 -16.87
N LYS A 42 -15.10 -18.76 -16.84
CA LYS A 42 -14.70 -19.92 -17.65
C LYS A 42 -15.34 -19.94 -19.03
N ASN A 43 -16.44 -19.21 -19.21
CA ASN A 43 -17.24 -19.16 -20.43
C ASN A 43 -17.99 -17.81 -20.53
N GLY A 44 -18.64 -17.58 -21.67
CA GLY A 44 -19.39 -16.35 -21.94
C GLY A 44 -18.52 -15.22 -22.50
N LYS A 45 -19.16 -14.05 -22.72
CA LYS A 45 -18.58 -12.93 -23.48
C LYS A 45 -17.20 -12.49 -22.97
N TRP A 46 -16.99 -12.50 -21.65
CA TRP A 46 -15.75 -12.02 -21.02
C TRP A 46 -14.62 -13.04 -21.13
N ALA A 47 -14.92 -14.33 -20.99
CA ALA A 47 -13.96 -15.41 -21.25
C ALA A 47 -13.57 -15.49 -22.74
N GLU A 48 -14.55 -15.31 -23.63
CA GLU A 48 -14.31 -15.24 -25.08
C GLU A 48 -13.42 -14.06 -25.45
N LEU A 49 -13.70 -12.87 -24.88
CA LEU A 49 -12.85 -11.68 -25.06
C LEU A 49 -11.44 -11.90 -24.51
N ARG A 50 -11.30 -12.51 -23.33
CA ARG A 50 -9.98 -12.85 -22.75
C ARG A 50 -9.20 -13.80 -23.68
N ALA A 51 -9.87 -14.82 -24.24
CA ALA A 51 -9.29 -15.75 -25.20
C ALA A 51 -8.87 -15.06 -26.51
N LEU A 52 -9.71 -14.16 -27.04
CA LEU A 52 -9.40 -13.32 -28.21
C LEU A 52 -8.18 -12.43 -27.95
N ASN A 53 -8.03 -11.93 -26.72
CA ASN A 53 -6.86 -11.16 -26.28
C ASN A 53 -5.61 -12.03 -26.00
N GLY A 54 -5.65 -13.33 -26.31
CA GLY A 54 -4.50 -14.23 -26.26
C GLY A 54 -4.38 -15.04 -24.97
N HIS A 55 -5.38 -15.04 -24.09
CA HIS A 55 -5.33 -15.82 -22.85
C HIS A 55 -6.66 -16.53 -22.56
N LYS A 56 -6.73 -17.82 -22.90
CA LYS A 56 -7.98 -18.59 -22.80
C LYS A 56 -8.35 -18.93 -21.35
N GLU A 57 -7.39 -19.38 -20.56
CA GLU A 57 -7.64 -19.88 -19.21
C GLU A 57 -7.97 -18.73 -18.24
N PRO A 58 -8.82 -18.94 -17.22
CA PRO A 58 -9.03 -17.94 -16.18
C PRO A 58 -7.73 -17.59 -15.47
N PHE A 59 -7.59 -16.33 -15.06
CA PHE A 59 -6.48 -15.89 -14.20
C PHE A 59 -6.67 -16.31 -12.74
N ASN A 60 -7.92 -16.56 -12.32
CA ASN A 60 -8.30 -16.86 -10.93
C ASN A 60 -7.80 -15.79 -9.96
N VAL A 61 -8.00 -14.51 -10.30
CA VAL A 61 -7.63 -13.40 -9.43
C VAL A 61 -8.47 -13.47 -8.17
N LYS A 62 -7.79 -13.50 -7.02
CA LYS A 62 -8.43 -13.60 -5.71
C LYS A 62 -8.69 -12.22 -5.08
N TYR A 63 -7.72 -11.31 -5.13
CA TYR A 63 -7.75 -10.06 -4.38
C TYR A 63 -8.17 -8.86 -5.24
N PHE A 64 -9.23 -8.18 -4.81
CA PHE A 64 -9.69 -6.94 -5.44
C PHE A 64 -9.92 -5.84 -4.41
N GLN A 65 -9.36 -4.66 -4.63
CA GLN A 65 -9.57 -3.47 -3.81
C GLN A 65 -10.54 -2.50 -4.49
N ILE A 66 -11.55 -2.05 -3.74
CA ILE A 66 -12.56 -1.10 -4.23
C ILE A 66 -12.11 0.32 -3.92
N GLY A 67 -11.54 1.00 -4.93
CA GLY A 67 -10.96 2.33 -4.79
C GLY A 67 -9.58 2.32 -4.12
N ASN A 68 -8.89 3.45 -4.18
CA ASN A 68 -7.60 3.64 -3.50
C ASN A 68 -7.55 5.04 -2.91
N GLU A 69 -7.16 5.14 -1.64
CA GLU A 69 -7.05 6.40 -0.91
C GLU A 69 -8.28 7.28 -1.08
N CYS A 70 -9.47 6.68 -0.98
CA CYS A 70 -10.74 7.37 -1.18
C CYS A 70 -10.93 8.52 -0.19
N TRP A 71 -10.28 8.47 0.98
CA TRP A 71 -10.21 9.56 1.96
C TRP A 71 -9.55 10.84 1.41
N LEU A 72 -8.77 10.75 0.32
CA LEU A 72 -8.21 11.90 -0.42
C LEU A 72 -9.13 12.44 -1.53
N PHE A 73 -10.31 11.85 -1.74
CA PHE A 73 -11.25 12.37 -2.72
C PHE A 73 -11.64 13.82 -2.40
N ASP A 74 -11.85 14.61 -3.44
CA ASP A 74 -12.09 16.04 -3.32
C ASP A 74 -13.34 16.32 -2.47
N GLY A 75 -13.20 17.16 -1.45
CA GLY A 75 -14.25 17.44 -0.45
C GLY A 75 -14.62 16.27 0.47
N PHE A 76 -13.86 15.16 0.47
CA PHE A 76 -14.16 13.94 1.23
C PHE A 76 -13.17 13.62 2.37
N ARG A 77 -12.21 14.51 2.60
CA ARG A 77 -11.28 14.40 3.73
C ARG A 77 -12.03 14.41 5.07
N LYS A 78 -11.48 13.78 6.11
CA LYS A 78 -12.13 13.64 7.43
C LYS A 78 -12.80 14.90 7.98
N ASN A 79 -12.15 16.06 7.83
CA ASN A 79 -12.63 17.33 8.40
C ASN A 79 -13.61 18.08 7.48
N GLU A 80 -13.82 17.61 6.25
CA GLU A 80 -14.68 18.23 5.23
C GLU A 80 -15.90 17.35 4.89
N ARG A 81 -15.78 16.04 5.11
CA ARG A 81 -16.77 15.02 4.77
C ARG A 81 -18.06 15.18 5.57
N THR A 82 -19.16 15.42 4.86
CA THR A 82 -20.51 15.42 5.44
C THR A 82 -21.08 14.01 5.60
N PRO A 83 -22.08 13.80 6.46
CA PRO A 83 -22.79 12.52 6.57
C PRO A 83 -23.40 12.05 5.24
N GLU A 84 -23.91 12.97 4.42
CA GLU A 84 -24.50 12.65 3.11
C GLU A 84 -23.44 12.14 2.13
N LEU A 85 -22.27 12.77 2.09
CA LEU A 85 -21.15 12.31 1.27
C LEU A 85 -20.64 10.94 1.75
N LEU A 86 -20.55 10.73 3.07
CA LEU A 86 -20.16 9.44 3.63
C LEU A 86 -21.18 8.34 3.27
N ASN A 87 -22.47 8.66 3.34
CA ASN A 87 -23.53 7.75 2.92
C ASN A 87 -23.43 7.43 1.41
N HIS A 88 -23.18 8.43 0.57
CA HIS A 88 -22.96 8.25 -0.87
C HIS A 88 -21.75 7.35 -1.16
N TYR A 89 -20.61 7.59 -0.51
CA TYR A 89 -19.42 6.75 -0.63
C TYR A 89 -19.72 5.30 -0.24
N THR A 90 -20.30 5.06 0.94
CA THR A 90 -20.59 3.70 1.41
C THR A 90 -21.61 2.99 0.51
N GLN A 91 -22.58 3.70 -0.07
CA GLN A 91 -23.49 3.16 -1.08
C GLN A 91 -22.76 2.78 -2.37
N CYS A 92 -21.78 3.58 -2.82
CA CYS A 92 -20.96 3.23 -3.98
C CYS A 92 -20.17 1.94 -3.71
N VAL A 93 -19.49 1.84 -2.57
CA VAL A 93 -18.73 0.64 -2.18
C VAL A 93 -19.63 -0.59 -2.08
N GLU A 94 -20.81 -0.47 -1.44
CA GLU A 94 -21.78 -1.56 -1.35
C GLU A 94 -22.24 -2.04 -2.73
N THR A 95 -22.54 -1.11 -3.64
CA THR A 95 -22.99 -1.45 -5.00
C THR A 95 -21.90 -2.20 -5.77
N TYR A 96 -20.63 -1.77 -5.67
CA TYR A 96 -19.48 -2.47 -6.24
C TYR A 96 -19.31 -3.86 -5.60
N ALA A 97 -19.29 -3.93 -4.26
CA ALA A 97 -19.09 -5.18 -3.55
C ALA A 97 -20.17 -6.22 -3.90
N CYS A 98 -21.43 -5.81 -3.99
CA CYS A 98 -22.53 -6.68 -4.41
C CYS A 98 -22.35 -7.18 -5.86
N ALA A 99 -22.04 -6.28 -6.80
CA ALA A 99 -21.86 -6.64 -8.20
C ALA A 99 -20.67 -7.58 -8.41
N MET A 100 -19.53 -7.29 -7.77
CA MET A 100 -18.31 -8.10 -7.86
C MET A 100 -18.48 -9.48 -7.20
N LYS A 101 -19.11 -9.55 -6.01
CA LYS A 101 -19.41 -10.84 -5.36
C LYS A 101 -20.44 -11.67 -6.12
N LYS A 102 -21.35 -11.03 -6.85
CA LYS A 102 -22.28 -11.72 -7.75
C LYS A 102 -21.55 -12.32 -8.96
N ALA A 103 -20.54 -11.62 -9.49
CA ALA A 103 -19.71 -12.12 -10.58
C ALA A 103 -18.89 -13.34 -10.14
N ASP A 104 -18.23 -13.25 -8.98
CA ASP A 104 -17.50 -14.36 -8.38
C ASP A 104 -17.53 -14.27 -6.85
N PRO A 105 -18.24 -15.17 -6.16
CA PRO A 105 -18.33 -15.12 -4.70
C PRO A 105 -17.02 -15.47 -3.98
N SER A 106 -16.06 -16.09 -4.68
CA SER A 106 -14.80 -16.58 -4.11
C SER A 106 -13.71 -15.51 -3.94
N ILE A 107 -13.88 -14.34 -4.58
CA ILE A 107 -12.92 -13.23 -4.47
C ILE A 107 -12.89 -12.65 -3.05
N GLU A 108 -11.78 -12.04 -2.65
CA GLU A 108 -11.62 -11.33 -1.39
C GLU A 108 -11.58 -9.82 -1.67
N LEU A 109 -12.55 -9.10 -1.11
CA LEU A 109 -12.68 -7.66 -1.30
C LEU A 109 -11.93 -6.87 -0.23
N ILE A 110 -11.19 -5.87 -0.67
CA ILE A 110 -10.36 -4.98 0.14
C ILE A 110 -10.94 -3.57 0.02
N ILE A 111 -11.00 -2.82 1.13
CA ILE A 111 -11.50 -1.43 1.16
C ILE A 111 -10.61 -0.53 2.01
N ASP A 112 -10.66 0.78 1.74
CA ASP A 112 -9.92 1.78 2.51
C ASP A 112 -10.41 1.85 3.97
N GLY A 113 -9.50 1.57 4.90
CA GLY A 113 -9.78 1.63 6.35
C GLY A 113 -9.48 3.00 6.97
N ALA A 114 -8.67 3.83 6.30
CA ALA A 114 -8.18 5.10 6.81
C ALA A 114 -9.31 6.08 7.19
N GLU A 115 -9.01 6.98 8.13
CA GLU A 115 -9.94 8.02 8.62
C GLU A 115 -11.31 7.51 9.10
N GLY A 116 -11.39 6.25 9.54
CA GLY A 116 -12.62 5.60 10.01
C GLY A 116 -13.56 5.11 8.91
N LEU A 117 -13.19 5.24 7.63
CA LEU A 117 -14.00 4.80 6.49
C LEU A 117 -14.39 3.33 6.59
N GLY A 118 -13.41 2.51 6.98
CA GLY A 118 -13.58 1.07 7.15
C GLY A 118 -14.76 0.71 8.03
N ILE A 119 -14.90 1.38 9.18
CA ILE A 119 -15.99 1.13 10.12
C ILE A 119 -17.36 1.40 9.49
N GLU A 120 -17.48 2.47 8.70
CA GLU A 120 -18.73 2.87 8.07
C GLU A 120 -19.11 1.93 6.92
N VAL A 121 -18.14 1.48 6.13
CA VAL A 121 -18.34 0.44 5.10
C VAL A 121 -18.76 -0.88 5.75
N MET A 122 -18.08 -1.28 6.83
CA MET A 122 -18.37 -2.53 7.54
C MET A 122 -19.77 -2.56 8.16
N LYS A 123 -20.30 -1.42 8.63
CA LYS A 123 -21.69 -1.30 9.10
C LYS A 123 -22.70 -1.57 7.99
N ARG A 124 -22.41 -1.15 6.77
CA ARG A 124 -23.31 -1.26 5.62
C ARG A 124 -23.25 -2.63 4.94
N CYS A 125 -22.05 -3.10 4.61
CA CYS A 125 -21.86 -4.31 3.77
C CYS A 125 -20.68 -5.19 4.23
N GLY A 126 -20.36 -5.18 5.53
CA GLY A 126 -19.18 -5.87 6.06
C GLY A 126 -19.14 -7.39 5.86
N ASN A 127 -20.27 -8.02 5.60
CA ASN A 127 -20.35 -9.45 5.23
C ASN A 127 -19.76 -9.75 3.84
N LEU A 128 -19.52 -8.74 3.01
CA LEU A 128 -18.93 -8.87 1.68
C LEU A 128 -17.42 -8.57 1.66
N ILE A 129 -16.91 -7.94 2.73
CA ILE A 129 -15.55 -7.40 2.79
C ILE A 129 -14.63 -8.35 3.55
N ALA A 130 -13.45 -8.60 2.99
CA ALA A 130 -12.44 -9.46 3.60
C ALA A 130 -11.39 -8.66 4.39
N PHE A 131 -10.95 -7.50 3.87
CA PHE A 131 -9.88 -6.71 4.47
C PHE A 131 -10.18 -5.22 4.53
N ASN A 132 -9.71 -4.58 5.60
CA ASN A 132 -9.49 -3.13 5.65
C ASN A 132 -8.04 -2.82 5.30
N THR A 133 -7.77 -1.67 4.68
CA THR A 133 -6.41 -1.19 4.42
C THR A 133 -6.02 0.00 5.29
N PHE A 134 -4.71 0.15 5.46
CA PHE A 134 -4.10 1.42 5.82
C PHE A 134 -2.76 1.51 5.07
N HIS A 135 -2.31 2.74 4.84
CA HIS A 135 -1.04 3.03 4.18
C HIS A 135 -0.10 3.63 5.20
N SER A 136 1.17 3.22 5.20
CA SER A 136 2.11 3.78 6.15
C SER A 136 3.48 4.01 5.53
N TYR A 137 3.91 5.26 5.63
CA TYR A 137 5.17 5.70 5.08
C TYR A 137 5.92 6.49 6.13
N SER A 138 7.10 6.01 6.50
CA SER A 138 7.86 6.58 7.60
C SER A 138 9.36 6.61 7.29
N PRO A 139 9.99 7.80 7.31
CA PRO A 139 9.33 9.10 7.20
C PRO A 139 8.70 9.28 5.80
N TRP A 140 7.64 10.09 5.71
CA TRP A 140 7.08 10.55 4.43
C TRP A 140 8.02 11.58 3.76
N GLY A 141 7.81 12.87 4.06
CA GLY A 141 8.72 13.95 3.69
C GLY A 141 9.51 14.42 4.90
N VAL A 142 10.82 14.61 4.74
CA VAL A 142 11.71 15.11 5.78
C VAL A 142 12.04 16.57 5.46
N SER A 143 11.27 17.51 6.00
CA SER A 143 11.51 18.95 5.87
C SER A 143 12.33 19.54 7.02
N GLU A 144 12.31 18.87 8.17
CA GLU A 144 12.91 19.28 9.45
C GLU A 144 13.53 18.07 10.13
N ILE A 145 14.59 18.30 10.91
CA ILE A 145 15.15 17.31 11.83
C ILE A 145 14.60 17.62 13.22
N LYS A 146 14.04 16.62 13.87
CA LYS A 146 13.49 16.75 15.22
C LYS A 146 14.15 15.77 16.16
N LYS A 147 14.34 16.20 17.40
CA LYS A 147 14.67 15.34 18.53
C LYS A 147 13.67 15.67 19.62
N GLU A 148 12.85 14.68 19.97
CA GLU A 148 11.64 14.90 20.77
C GLU A 148 10.77 15.98 20.11
N ASP A 149 10.36 17.01 20.86
CA ASP A 149 9.53 18.10 20.35
C ASP A 149 10.34 19.29 19.78
N LYS A 150 11.67 19.23 19.81
CA LYS A 150 12.54 20.31 19.34
C LYS A 150 12.94 20.13 17.88
N ILE A 151 12.68 21.15 17.05
CA ILE A 151 13.27 21.29 15.72
C ILE A 151 14.73 21.71 15.87
N LEU A 152 15.63 20.99 15.20
CA LEU A 152 17.06 21.19 15.27
C LEU A 152 17.58 22.00 14.08
N ASP A 153 18.47 22.95 14.36
CA ASP A 153 19.27 23.63 13.33
C ASP A 153 20.42 22.74 12.83
N GLU A 154 21.04 23.13 11.71
CA GLU A 154 22.08 22.34 11.01
C GLU A 154 23.28 21.93 11.90
N ASN A 155 23.58 22.70 12.93
CA ASN A 155 24.71 22.44 13.84
C ASN A 155 24.31 21.64 15.09
N GLU A 156 23.03 21.28 15.23
CA GLU A 156 22.48 20.64 16.42
C GLU A 156 22.23 19.13 16.26
N TYR A 157 22.52 18.57 15.08
CA TYR A 157 22.46 17.14 14.81
C TYR A 157 23.75 16.65 14.16
N SER A 158 24.09 15.39 14.40
CA SER A 158 25.16 14.69 13.69
C SER A 158 24.61 13.88 12.50
N PRO A 159 25.42 13.64 11.45
CA PRO A 159 25.05 12.70 10.38
C PRO A 159 24.68 11.30 10.90
N LYS A 160 25.31 10.87 12.01
CA LYS A 160 25.01 9.60 12.68
C LYS A 160 23.59 9.57 13.24
N GLU A 161 23.15 10.64 13.92
CA GLU A 161 21.79 10.71 14.46
C GLU A 161 20.73 10.67 13.36
N VAL A 162 20.95 11.38 12.25
CA VAL A 162 20.05 11.34 11.10
C VAL A 162 19.99 9.94 10.49
N TRP A 163 21.15 9.30 10.30
CA TRP A 163 21.23 7.94 9.79
C TRP A 163 20.49 6.95 10.71
N GLN A 164 20.68 7.07 12.03
CA GLN A 164 19.99 6.23 13.01
C GLN A 164 18.47 6.41 12.94
N GLY A 165 17.98 7.65 12.85
CA GLY A 165 16.55 7.92 12.72
C GLY A 165 15.92 7.23 11.51
N LEU A 166 16.62 7.20 10.37
CA LEU A 166 16.17 6.51 9.15
C LEU A 166 16.19 4.98 9.32
N ALA A 167 17.24 4.44 9.92
CA ALA A 167 17.41 3.00 10.16
C ALA A 167 16.39 2.44 11.19
N THR A 168 15.79 3.30 12.02
CA THR A 168 14.80 2.92 13.05
C THR A 168 13.34 3.08 12.60
N THR A 169 13.09 3.27 11.31
CA THR A 169 11.74 3.33 10.74
C THR A 169 11.06 1.95 10.73
N PRO A 170 9.73 1.84 10.78
CA PRO A 170 8.78 2.93 11.00
C PRO A 170 8.84 3.46 12.44
N GLN A 171 9.13 2.59 13.41
CA GLN A 171 9.35 2.93 14.82
C GLN A 171 10.07 1.79 15.53
N ILE A 172 10.85 2.11 16.57
CA ILE A 172 11.38 1.16 17.56
C ILE A 172 10.68 1.40 18.89
N ASP A 173 10.20 0.33 19.52
CA ASP A 173 9.74 0.33 20.90
C ASP A 173 10.95 0.43 21.84
N THR A 174 10.98 1.47 22.68
CA THR A 174 12.15 1.79 23.50
C THR A 174 12.37 0.83 24.67
N LEU A 175 11.35 0.08 25.09
CA LEU A 175 11.44 -0.89 26.18
C LEU A 175 11.97 -2.23 25.70
N THR A 176 11.54 -2.67 24.51
CA THR A 176 11.86 -3.98 23.94
C THR A 176 12.99 -3.93 22.91
N GLY A 177 13.27 -2.75 22.34
CA GLY A 177 14.21 -2.57 21.24
C GLY A 177 13.72 -3.15 19.91
N LEU A 178 12.45 -3.55 19.82
CA LEU A 178 11.88 -4.18 18.64
C LEU A 178 11.25 -3.14 17.71
N SER A 179 11.29 -3.41 16.41
CA SER A 179 10.53 -2.62 15.45
C SER A 179 9.03 -2.89 15.58
N VAL A 180 8.26 -1.80 15.58
CA VAL A 180 6.81 -1.82 15.77
C VAL A 180 6.13 -0.97 14.71
N ILE A 181 4.91 -1.37 14.37
CA ILE A 181 4.02 -0.60 13.52
C ILE A 181 2.68 -0.45 14.22
N ASN A 182 2.25 0.79 14.33
CA ASN A 182 1.02 1.20 14.98
C ASN A 182 0.21 2.02 13.99
N ASP A 183 -1.07 1.71 13.89
CA ASP A 183 -2.01 2.48 13.10
C ASP A 183 -3.40 2.31 13.73
N TRP A 184 -4.20 3.37 13.68
CA TRP A 184 -5.55 3.35 14.22
C TRP A 184 -6.39 2.21 13.63
N VAL A 185 -6.22 1.91 12.34
CA VAL A 185 -6.95 0.82 11.66
C VAL A 185 -6.64 -0.52 12.32
N LEU A 186 -5.36 -0.82 12.59
CA LEU A 186 -4.93 -2.09 13.20
C LEU A 186 -5.61 -2.36 14.55
N ASP A 187 -5.88 -1.30 15.32
CA ASP A 187 -6.38 -1.39 16.68
C ASP A 187 -7.91 -1.30 16.77
N ASN A 188 -8.58 -0.78 15.73
CA ASN A 188 -10.01 -0.48 15.78
C ASN A 188 -10.85 -1.34 14.83
N VAL A 189 -10.27 -1.95 13.79
CA VAL A 189 -11.02 -2.85 12.90
C VAL A 189 -10.95 -4.29 13.38
N LYS A 190 -12.05 -5.02 13.16
CA LYS A 190 -12.16 -6.43 13.54
C LYS A 190 -11.72 -7.38 12.43
N THR A 191 -11.74 -6.95 11.18
CA THR A 191 -11.31 -7.76 10.04
C THR A 191 -9.79 -7.89 10.01
N PRO A 192 -9.26 -8.89 9.29
CA PRO A 192 -7.89 -8.85 8.82
C PRO A 192 -7.57 -7.54 8.06
N VAL A 193 -6.29 -7.21 8.01
CA VAL A 193 -5.78 -5.99 7.39
C VAL A 193 -4.87 -6.33 6.21
N ALA A 194 -5.06 -5.58 5.13
CA ALA A 194 -4.20 -5.57 3.96
C ALA A 194 -3.47 -4.23 3.91
N MET A 195 -2.18 -4.21 4.26
CA MET A 195 -1.36 -3.01 4.21
C MET A 195 -0.82 -2.80 2.79
N THR A 196 -1.67 -2.26 1.94
CA THR A 196 -1.51 -2.21 0.48
C THR A 196 -0.50 -1.19 -0.01
N GLU A 197 -0.03 -0.31 0.88
CA GLU A 197 1.10 0.58 0.61
C GLU A 197 1.94 0.78 1.86
N TRP A 198 3.25 0.53 1.73
CA TRP A 198 4.24 0.96 2.70
C TRP A 198 5.59 1.24 2.06
N ASN A 199 6.35 2.20 2.59
CA ASN A 199 7.78 2.33 2.35
C ASN A 199 8.46 3.34 3.31
N THR A 200 9.79 3.40 3.25
CA THR A 200 10.61 4.50 3.79
C THR A 200 10.86 5.52 2.67
N ASN A 201 10.09 6.61 2.62
CA ASN A 201 10.22 7.56 1.51
C ASN A 201 11.50 8.40 1.60
N CYS A 202 11.79 8.88 2.81
CA CYS A 202 13.03 9.59 3.10
C CYS A 202 13.27 10.80 2.19
N TRP A 203 12.20 11.49 1.77
CA TRP A 203 12.31 12.65 0.89
C TRP A 203 12.79 13.89 1.65
N PHE A 204 14.10 14.03 1.74
CA PHE A 204 14.75 15.21 2.29
C PHE A 204 14.48 16.44 1.41
N GLN A 205 13.84 17.44 2.01
CA GLN A 205 13.40 18.66 1.35
C GLN A 205 13.58 19.88 2.28
N GLY A 206 13.38 21.08 1.73
CA GLY A 206 13.51 22.32 2.50
C GLY A 206 14.85 22.42 3.24
N LYS A 207 14.80 22.81 4.53
CA LYS A 207 16.00 22.97 5.38
C LYS A 207 16.70 21.64 5.64
N ALA A 208 15.95 20.55 5.79
CA ALA A 208 16.54 19.23 6.03
C ALA A 208 17.27 18.63 4.82
N LYS A 209 17.21 19.25 3.62
CA LYS A 209 17.89 18.74 2.43
C LYS A 209 19.39 18.46 2.65
N LYS A 210 20.06 19.28 3.48
CA LYS A 210 21.49 19.12 3.81
C LYS A 210 21.77 18.01 4.83
N ALA A 211 20.75 17.56 5.57
CA ALA A 211 20.87 16.49 6.55
C ALA A 211 20.93 15.09 5.91
N ARG A 212 20.64 15.01 4.60
CA ARG A 212 20.61 13.75 3.84
C ARG A 212 21.96 13.03 3.94
N PRO A 213 22.02 11.79 4.48
CA PRO A 213 23.28 11.10 4.73
C PRO A 213 23.90 10.56 3.44
N GLU A 214 25.24 10.53 3.36
CA GLU A 214 25.96 10.03 2.17
C GLU A 214 25.70 8.53 1.91
N ASN A 215 25.52 7.72 2.97
CA ASN A 215 25.22 6.29 2.90
C ASN A 215 23.73 5.97 3.10
N GLU A 216 22.85 6.81 2.57
CA GLU A 216 21.40 6.72 2.73
C GLU A 216 20.79 5.37 2.32
N PHE A 217 21.28 4.76 1.23
CA PHE A 217 20.69 3.53 0.71
C PHE A 217 20.83 2.37 1.70
N LEU A 218 21.90 2.34 2.49
CA LEU A 218 22.05 1.37 3.58
C LEU A 218 21.05 1.65 4.70
N ALA A 219 20.86 2.92 5.09
CA ALA A 219 19.86 3.28 6.09
C ALA A 219 18.44 2.90 5.63
N TYR A 220 18.14 3.13 4.36
CA TYR A 220 16.84 2.81 3.76
C TYR A 220 16.59 1.30 3.71
N GLY A 221 17.60 0.50 3.36
CA GLY A 221 17.50 -0.95 3.40
C GLY A 221 17.28 -1.50 4.81
N ILE A 222 17.99 -0.95 5.80
CA ILE A 222 17.79 -1.31 7.21
C ILE A 222 16.39 -0.88 7.70
N GLY A 223 15.94 0.32 7.33
CA GLY A 223 14.60 0.80 7.63
C GLY A 223 13.51 -0.08 7.02
N ALA A 224 13.65 -0.50 5.76
CA ALA A 224 12.74 -1.44 5.11
C ALA A 224 12.75 -2.82 5.81
N GLY A 225 13.92 -3.33 6.20
CA GLY A 225 14.04 -4.56 6.99
C GLY A 225 13.38 -4.44 8.37
N SER A 226 13.51 -3.29 9.02
CA SER A 226 12.83 -2.98 10.28
C SER A 226 11.31 -2.95 10.09
N TYR A 227 10.83 -2.38 8.98
CA TYR A 227 9.43 -2.38 8.58
C TYR A 227 8.86 -3.80 8.43
N LEU A 228 9.56 -4.67 7.69
CA LEU A 228 9.15 -6.07 7.51
C LEU A 228 9.06 -6.82 8.83
N ASN A 229 10.04 -6.62 9.71
CA ASN A 229 10.00 -7.19 11.05
C ASN A 229 8.79 -6.69 11.86
N ALA A 230 8.44 -5.40 11.75
CA ALA A 230 7.26 -4.85 12.41
C ALA A 230 5.95 -5.45 11.85
N ILE A 231 5.85 -5.61 10.54
CA ILE A 231 4.71 -6.27 9.87
C ILE A 231 4.57 -7.72 10.35
N LEU A 232 5.66 -8.49 10.36
CA LEU A 232 5.65 -9.89 10.78
C LEU A 232 5.23 -10.05 12.25
N ARG A 233 5.59 -9.10 13.12
CA ARG A 233 5.13 -9.09 14.52
C ARG A 233 3.64 -8.76 14.67
N ARG A 234 3.01 -8.17 13.64
CA ARG A 234 1.57 -7.91 13.55
C ARG A 234 0.86 -8.89 12.61
N ALA A 235 1.43 -10.07 12.37
CA ALA A 235 0.83 -11.09 11.50
C ALA A 235 -0.50 -11.66 12.04
N ASP A 236 -0.88 -11.36 13.30
CA ASP A 236 -2.21 -11.60 13.85
C ASP A 236 -3.30 -10.70 13.23
N LYS A 237 -2.90 -9.59 12.61
CA LYS A 237 -3.77 -8.61 11.95
C LYS A 237 -3.45 -8.40 10.48
N ILE A 238 -2.17 -8.22 10.14
CA ILE A 238 -1.71 -7.91 8.77
C ILE A 238 -1.45 -9.21 8.02
N HIS A 239 -2.29 -9.49 7.02
CA HIS A 239 -2.24 -10.72 6.24
C HIS A 239 -1.72 -10.50 4.81
N LEU A 240 -1.75 -9.25 4.35
CA LEU A 240 -1.21 -8.82 3.05
C LEU A 240 -0.42 -7.54 3.29
N ALA A 241 0.76 -7.41 2.68
CA ALA A 241 1.52 -6.17 2.68
C ALA A 241 2.21 -5.95 1.32
N ASN A 242 2.09 -4.76 0.76
CA ASN A 242 2.67 -4.41 -0.54
C ASN A 242 3.59 -3.19 -0.42
N GLN A 243 4.88 -3.39 -0.73
CA GLN A 243 5.84 -2.29 -0.75
C GLN A 243 5.59 -1.38 -1.96
N SER A 244 5.53 -0.07 -1.72
CA SER A 244 5.39 0.94 -2.76
C SER A 244 6.77 1.51 -3.11
N MET A 245 7.41 1.23 -4.25
CA MET A 245 6.90 0.56 -5.45
C MET A 245 7.92 -0.45 -5.99
N LEU A 246 7.46 -1.43 -6.78
CA LEU A 246 8.34 -2.49 -7.30
C LEU A 246 9.33 -1.99 -8.35
N VAL A 247 8.86 -1.38 -9.45
CA VAL A 247 9.71 -0.92 -10.57
C VAL A 247 9.31 0.50 -10.96
N GLY A 248 10.29 1.38 -11.20
CA GLY A 248 9.97 2.68 -11.79
C GLY A 248 11.12 3.67 -11.87
N THR A 249 10.79 4.84 -12.40
CA THR A 249 11.70 5.96 -12.67
C THR A 249 11.38 7.19 -11.80
N GLY A 250 10.19 7.23 -11.20
CA GLY A 250 9.67 8.32 -10.37
C GLY A 250 9.72 8.00 -8.87
N TRP A 251 9.42 9.01 -8.04
CA TRP A 251 9.31 8.96 -6.58
C TRP A 251 10.61 8.61 -5.81
N GLY A 252 11.57 7.92 -6.41
CA GLY A 252 12.87 7.61 -5.79
C GLY A 252 12.80 6.56 -4.67
N ILE A 253 11.70 5.81 -4.59
CA ILE A 253 11.41 4.79 -3.57
C ILE A 253 11.19 3.41 -4.20
N THR A 254 11.53 3.26 -5.48
CA THR A 254 11.32 2.02 -6.21
C THR A 254 12.34 0.97 -5.79
N GLY A 255 11.89 -0.25 -5.57
CA GLY A 255 12.74 -1.38 -5.27
C GLY A 255 13.64 -1.77 -6.45
N ILE A 256 13.19 -1.54 -7.68
CA ILE A 256 13.98 -1.66 -8.91
C ILE A 256 13.92 -0.32 -9.64
N ARG A 257 15.07 0.31 -9.82
CA ARG A 257 15.16 1.57 -10.54
C ARG A 257 15.39 1.30 -12.02
N VAL A 258 14.68 2.02 -12.87
CA VAL A 258 14.86 1.94 -14.32
C VAL A 258 15.63 3.18 -14.78
N ASP A 259 16.70 2.95 -15.54
CA ASP A 259 17.38 3.98 -16.31
C ASP A 259 16.68 4.11 -17.66
N THR A 260 15.96 5.21 -17.87
CA THR A 260 15.25 5.48 -19.13
C THR A 260 16.18 5.77 -20.30
N THR A 261 17.49 5.91 -20.06
CA THR A 261 18.49 6.12 -21.11
C THR A 261 19.15 4.81 -21.55
N GLU A 262 18.82 3.69 -20.90
CA GLU A 262 19.37 2.35 -21.17
C GLU A 262 20.91 2.27 -21.06
N LYS A 263 21.54 3.25 -20.41
CA LYS A 263 23.00 3.28 -20.22
C LYS A 263 23.44 2.33 -19.11
N THR A 264 22.54 2.04 -18.17
CA THR A 264 22.77 1.15 -17.04
C THR A 264 21.65 0.12 -16.93
N GLY A 265 22.01 -1.11 -16.57
CA GLY A 265 21.03 -2.13 -16.21
C GLY A 265 20.26 -1.72 -14.94
N PRO A 266 19.03 -2.20 -14.73
CA PRO A 266 18.18 -1.74 -13.62
C PRO A 266 18.77 -2.14 -12.27
N PRO A 267 19.27 -1.20 -11.44
CA PRO A 267 19.78 -1.57 -10.14
C PRO A 267 18.63 -1.86 -9.16
N CYS A 268 18.81 -2.87 -8.32
CA CYS A 268 17.94 -3.11 -7.18
C CYS A 268 18.32 -2.15 -6.04
N SER A 269 17.33 -1.49 -5.46
CA SER A 269 17.46 -0.68 -4.26
C SER A 269 17.55 -1.61 -3.04
N PRO A 270 18.39 -1.29 -2.03
CA PRO A 270 18.44 -2.06 -0.78
C PRO A 270 17.11 -2.08 -0.01
N GLN A 271 16.16 -1.20 -0.37
CA GLN A 271 14.79 -1.21 0.16
C GLN A 271 14.01 -2.47 -0.25
N LEU A 272 14.39 -3.14 -1.35
CA LEU A 272 13.71 -4.35 -1.81
C LEU A 272 14.25 -5.55 -1.03
N TRP A 273 13.43 -6.11 -0.14
CA TRP A 273 13.72 -7.41 0.47
C TRP A 273 13.08 -8.51 -0.37
N SER A 274 13.91 -9.34 -1.00
CA SER A 274 13.50 -10.65 -1.50
C SER A 274 14.66 -11.62 -1.25
N PRO A 275 14.37 -12.85 -0.77
CA PRO A 275 15.38 -13.90 -0.67
C PRO A 275 16.17 -14.12 -1.97
N ASP A 276 15.54 -13.84 -3.11
CA ASP A 276 16.09 -14.07 -4.46
C ASP A 276 16.77 -12.83 -5.08
N CYS A 277 16.71 -11.65 -4.45
CA CYS A 277 17.21 -10.39 -5.04
C CYS A 277 18.58 -9.92 -4.51
N MET A 278 19.29 -10.71 -3.69
CA MET A 278 20.67 -10.36 -3.30
C MET A 278 21.73 -11.06 -4.16
N PRO A 279 22.68 -10.34 -4.78
CA PRO A 279 24.03 -10.86 -4.93
C PRO A 279 24.67 -10.84 -3.52
N ALA A 280 24.76 -12.01 -2.90
CA ALA A 280 25.61 -12.36 -1.75
C ALA A 280 26.07 -11.19 -0.85
N ILE A 281 25.28 -10.83 0.17
CA ILE A 281 25.86 -10.36 1.44
C ILE A 281 25.43 -11.35 2.51
N ALA A 282 26.30 -12.33 2.71
CA ALA A 282 26.28 -13.21 3.86
C ALA A 282 26.85 -12.45 5.09
N ALA A 283 26.30 -12.81 6.25
CA ALA A 283 26.74 -12.52 7.62
C ALA A 283 26.45 -11.10 8.19
N ILE A 284 25.46 -11.05 9.10
CA ILE A 284 25.48 -10.13 10.24
C ILE A 284 25.37 -10.96 11.52
N SER A 285 26.48 -11.01 12.24
CA SER A 285 26.65 -11.29 13.68
C SER A 285 27.52 -10.13 14.17
N LEU A 286 27.39 -9.51 15.34
CA LEU A 286 26.68 -9.78 16.58
C LEU A 286 26.34 -8.42 17.23
N TRP A 287 25.38 -8.49 18.13
CA TRP A 287 25.07 -7.54 19.20
C TRP A 287 26.28 -6.84 19.84
N ARG A 288 26.02 -5.65 20.37
CA ARG A 288 26.50 -5.26 21.70
C ARG A 288 25.30 -4.84 22.55
#